data_AF-A0A352AL12-F1
#
_entry.id   AF-A0A352AL12-F1
#
_cell.length_a   1.000
_cell.length_b   1.000
_cell.length_c   1.000
_cell.angle_alpha   90.00
_cell.angle_beta   90.00
_cell.angle_gamma   90.00
#
_symmetry.space_group_name_H-M   'P 1'
#
loop_
_entity.id
_entity.type
_entity.pdbx_description
1 polymer ?
#
loop_
_entity_poly.entity_id
_entity_poly.type
_entity_poly.pdbx_seq_one_letter_code
_entity_poly.pdbx_strand_id
1 'polypeptide(L)'
;LGWYVARGTLSANQVSLNLGKQDEQFMPELKNAIHSVFGETPYQYQDLEREGIKLDCHSIAAARLLQAWGLGKPAHQKQLPDIAFGVSEELQLAFLAGYFLAEGTIGGNNISLTTNSVDFKEGLLYLLGQLGILAATSDGQSSYTITITGQEQIENLRQIWQGHENAHQLQAWLASPHRQVQDYVPISEDLMGLEVIEALEIEPVGEYVYDFSVQDDENFVCGTGGLCCHNTDADVDGAHIRTLLLTFFYRYQRALVDQGYIYIACPPLYKVERGRNHYYCYSDRELNNLIQHEFPSNASYTIQRFKGLGEMMPVQLWETTMNPATRTLKRVEIEDAAEADRIFTVLMGDRVAPRREFIETYGSRLNLAELDI
;
A
#
# COMPACT_ATOMS: atom_id res chain seq x y z
N LEU A 1 5.83 -17.80 15.72
CA LEU A 1 4.78 -17.77 14.68
C LEU A 1 5.33 -18.08 13.29
N GLY A 2 6.43 -17.46 12.85
CA GLY A 2 7.07 -17.76 11.54
C GLY A 2 7.30 -19.25 11.29
N TRP A 3 7.92 -19.96 12.24
CA TRP A 3 8.07 -21.43 12.21
C TRP A 3 6.76 -22.21 11.99
N TYR A 4 5.66 -21.77 12.60
CA TYR A 4 4.37 -22.43 12.44
C TYR A 4 3.76 -22.16 11.06
N VAL A 5 3.94 -20.96 10.51
CA VAL A 5 3.42 -20.67 9.18
C VAL A 5 4.16 -21.50 8.12
N ALA A 6 5.49 -21.63 8.27
CA ALA A 6 6.33 -22.50 7.46
C ALA A 6 5.97 -24.00 7.60
N ARG A 7 6.19 -24.56 8.80
CA ARG A 7 6.25 -26.01 9.05
C ARG A 7 5.07 -26.56 9.84
N GLY A 8 4.14 -25.69 10.24
CA GLY A 8 3.06 -26.01 11.16
C GLY A 8 1.81 -26.58 10.51
N THR A 9 1.16 -27.49 11.22
CA THR A 9 -0.15 -28.05 10.89
C THR A 9 -1.08 -28.00 12.09
N LEU A 10 -2.35 -27.71 11.85
CA LEU A 10 -3.40 -27.73 12.87
C LEU A 10 -4.33 -28.92 12.63
N SER A 11 -4.48 -29.76 13.65
CA SER A 11 -5.59 -30.71 13.80
C SER A 11 -6.47 -30.28 14.97
N ALA A 12 -7.64 -30.91 15.16
CA ALA A 12 -8.73 -30.46 16.04
C ALA A 12 -8.28 -29.66 17.30
N ASN A 13 -7.44 -30.26 18.15
CA ASN A 13 -6.82 -29.60 19.32
C ASN A 13 -5.29 -29.81 19.39
N GLN A 14 -4.66 -30.11 18.25
CA GLN A 14 -3.24 -30.44 18.18
C GLN A 14 -2.54 -29.52 17.19
N VAL A 15 -1.55 -28.79 17.71
CA VAL A 15 -0.64 -27.96 16.93
C VAL A 15 0.64 -28.75 16.75
N SER A 16 1.04 -29.00 15.51
CA SER A 16 2.25 -29.75 15.20
C SER A 16 3.22 -28.90 14.39
N LEU A 17 4.52 -29.02 14.65
CA LEU A 17 5.59 -28.54 13.77
C LEU A 17 6.35 -29.74 13.21
N ASN A 18 6.54 -29.78 11.89
CA ASN A 18 7.30 -30.84 11.21
C ASN A 18 8.65 -30.26 10.76
N LEU A 19 9.72 -30.66 11.42
CA LEU A 19 11.02 -30.00 11.37
C LEU A 19 12.07 -30.95 10.76
N GLY A 20 13.04 -30.39 10.04
CA GLY A 20 14.18 -31.15 9.52
C GLY A 20 15.23 -31.44 10.59
N LYS A 21 16.20 -32.32 10.28
CA LYS A 21 17.35 -32.59 11.17
C LYS A 21 18.15 -31.32 11.49
N GLN A 22 18.32 -30.43 10.53
CA GLN A 22 19.02 -29.16 10.69
C GLN A 22 18.34 -28.19 11.67
N ASP A 23 17.05 -28.38 11.93
CA ASP A 23 16.26 -27.53 12.82
C ASP A 23 16.37 -27.95 14.29
N GLU A 24 17.03 -29.09 14.57
CA GLU A 24 17.16 -29.64 15.93
C GLU A 24 17.78 -28.63 16.90
N GLN A 25 18.68 -27.78 16.42
CA GLN A 25 19.31 -26.71 17.19
C GLN A 25 18.31 -25.68 17.75
N PHE A 26 17.15 -25.47 17.09
CA PHE A 26 16.12 -24.53 17.52
C PHE A 26 15.09 -25.15 18.47
N MET A 27 15.19 -26.46 18.77
CA MET A 27 14.24 -27.16 19.65
C MET A 27 14.10 -26.54 21.04
N PRO A 28 15.19 -26.20 21.76
CA PRO A 28 15.07 -25.61 23.09
C PRO A 28 14.28 -24.30 23.06
N GLU A 29 14.53 -23.45 22.05
CA GLU A 29 13.85 -22.17 21.87
C GLU A 29 12.37 -22.36 21.55
N LEU A 30 12.03 -23.24 20.61
CA LEU A 30 10.65 -23.52 20.22
C LEU A 30 9.83 -24.09 21.37
N LYS A 31 10.41 -25.02 22.14
CA LYS A 31 9.76 -25.58 23.34
C LYS A 31 9.52 -24.51 24.39
N ASN A 32 10.51 -23.66 24.64
CA ASN A 32 10.39 -22.56 25.59
C ASN A 32 9.33 -21.53 25.15
N ALA A 33 9.27 -21.20 23.86
CA ALA A 33 8.26 -20.30 23.31
C ALA A 33 6.85 -20.86 23.53
N ILE A 34 6.61 -22.14 23.21
CA ILE A 34 5.31 -22.80 23.43
C ILE A 34 4.95 -22.79 24.92
N HIS A 35 5.91 -23.11 25.78
CA HIS A 35 5.69 -23.11 27.23
C HIS A 35 5.36 -21.71 27.77
N SER A 36 6.09 -20.69 27.33
CA SER A 36 5.88 -19.30 27.81
C SER A 36 4.54 -18.71 27.37
N VAL A 37 4.06 -19.05 26.17
CA VAL A 37 2.83 -18.47 25.60
C VAL A 37 1.59 -19.26 26.02
N PHE A 38 1.66 -20.59 26.02
CA PHE A 38 0.49 -21.44 26.24
C PHE A 38 0.52 -22.20 27.57
N GLY A 39 1.65 -22.21 28.29
CA GLY A 39 1.82 -23.02 29.50
C GLY A 39 2.04 -24.51 29.21
N GLU A 40 2.22 -24.89 27.95
CA GLU A 40 2.21 -26.28 27.50
C GLU A 40 3.62 -26.81 27.27
N THR A 41 3.82 -28.11 27.52
CA THR A 41 5.08 -28.79 27.21
C THR A 41 4.89 -29.69 25.99
N PRO A 42 5.45 -29.32 24.82
CA PRO A 42 5.25 -30.10 23.61
C PRO A 42 6.03 -31.42 23.63
N TYR A 43 5.43 -32.45 23.04
CA TYR A 43 6.03 -33.77 22.86
C TYR A 43 6.89 -33.79 21.59
N GLN A 44 8.08 -34.36 21.69
CA GLN A 44 9.00 -34.53 20.56
C GLN A 44 8.99 -35.99 20.11
N TYR A 45 8.81 -36.20 18.81
CA TYR A 45 8.88 -37.51 18.17
C TYR A 45 9.90 -37.47 17.04
N GLN A 46 10.58 -38.60 16.80
CA GLN A 46 11.38 -38.79 15.60
C GLN A 46 10.45 -39.31 14.49
N ASP A 47 10.38 -38.58 13.39
CA ASP A 47 9.69 -39.00 12.18
C ASP A 47 10.64 -39.88 11.35
N LEU A 48 10.48 -41.20 11.49
CA LEU A 48 11.32 -42.20 10.83
C LEU A 48 11.09 -42.25 9.31
N GLU A 49 9.94 -41.79 8.81
CA GLU A 49 9.63 -41.82 7.37
C GLU A 49 10.24 -40.63 6.64
N ARG A 50 10.27 -39.46 7.28
CA ARG A 50 10.78 -38.21 6.69
C ARG A 50 12.18 -37.83 7.14
N GLU A 51 12.81 -38.67 7.96
CA GLU A 51 14.07 -38.38 8.64
C GLU A 51 14.05 -37.02 9.35
N GLY A 52 12.94 -36.71 10.04
CA GLY A 52 12.70 -35.40 10.65
C GLY A 52 12.30 -35.49 12.12
N ILE A 53 12.04 -34.33 12.73
CA ILE A 53 11.57 -34.19 14.11
C ILE A 53 10.16 -33.61 14.07
N LYS A 54 9.24 -34.24 14.80
CA LYS A 54 7.88 -33.71 14.97
C LYS A 54 7.71 -33.19 16.39
N LEU A 55 7.24 -31.95 16.51
CA LEU A 55 6.92 -31.31 17.78
C LEU A 55 5.42 -31.11 17.90
N ASP A 56 4.78 -31.82 18.83
CA ASP A 56 3.33 -31.85 19.01
C ASP A 56 2.92 -31.17 20.32
N CYS A 57 1.99 -30.22 20.23
CA CYS A 57 1.43 -29.49 21.36
C CYS A 57 -0.09 -29.69 21.39
N HIS A 58 -0.60 -30.31 22.46
CA HIS A 58 -2.02 -30.43 22.72
C HIS A 58 -2.53 -29.21 23.49
N SER A 59 -2.89 -28.14 22.78
CA SER A 59 -3.37 -26.91 23.38
C SER A 59 -4.62 -26.41 22.68
N ILE A 60 -5.74 -26.36 23.41
CA ILE A 60 -6.99 -25.79 22.90
C ILE A 60 -6.80 -24.28 22.65
N ALA A 61 -6.08 -23.58 23.52
CA ALA A 61 -5.81 -22.15 23.39
C ALA A 61 -5.01 -21.85 22.12
N ALA A 62 -3.90 -22.58 21.89
CA ALA A 62 -3.10 -22.40 20.69
C ALA A 62 -3.89 -22.74 19.41
N ALA A 63 -4.65 -23.85 19.43
CA ALA A 63 -5.46 -24.27 18.31
C ALA A 63 -6.51 -23.21 17.92
N ARG A 64 -7.23 -22.66 18.91
CA ARG A 64 -8.24 -21.62 18.70
C ARG A 64 -7.63 -20.32 18.19
N LEU A 65 -6.48 -19.91 18.73
CA LEU A 65 -5.78 -18.70 18.29
C LEU A 65 -5.34 -18.81 16.83
N LEU A 66 -4.68 -19.92 16.46
CA LEU A 66 -4.23 -20.16 15.10
C LEU A 66 -5.40 -20.26 14.11
N GLN A 67 -6.52 -20.84 14.54
CA GLN A 67 -7.74 -20.88 13.73
C GLN A 67 -8.36 -19.49 13.55
N ALA A 68 -8.39 -18.66 14.60
CA ALA A 68 -8.90 -17.29 14.53
C ALA A 68 -8.05 -16.41 13.59
N TRP A 69 -6.74 -16.66 13.53
CA TRP A 69 -5.83 -16.00 12.59
C TRP A 69 -5.80 -16.61 11.18
N GLY A 70 -6.69 -17.57 10.88
CA GLY A 70 -6.75 -18.19 9.55
C GLY A 70 -5.58 -19.13 9.23
N LEU A 71 -4.72 -19.46 10.20
CA LEU A 71 -3.52 -20.29 10.02
C LEU A 71 -3.77 -21.80 10.20
N GLY A 72 -5.03 -22.21 10.33
CA GLY A 72 -5.44 -23.62 10.33
C GLY A 72 -5.58 -24.23 8.93
N LYS A 73 -5.40 -23.42 7.87
CA LYS A 73 -5.55 -23.86 6.48
C LYS A 73 -4.31 -24.63 5.97
N PRO A 74 -4.44 -25.45 4.90
CA PRO A 74 -3.30 -26.06 4.22
C PRO A 74 -2.29 -25.01 3.73
N ALA A 75 -1.02 -25.40 3.55
CA ALA A 75 0.07 -24.49 3.20
C ALA A 75 -0.21 -23.56 2.00
N HIS A 76 -0.85 -24.07 0.95
CA HIS A 76 -1.19 -23.31 -0.27
C HIS A 76 -2.40 -22.36 -0.11
N GLN A 77 -3.07 -22.37 1.05
CA GLN A 77 -4.18 -21.47 1.40
C GLN A 77 -3.87 -20.64 2.65
N LYS A 78 -2.64 -20.72 3.18
CA LYS A 78 -2.22 -19.88 4.31
C LYS A 78 -2.11 -18.44 3.84
N GLN A 79 -2.46 -17.51 4.70
CA GLN A 79 -2.30 -16.07 4.51
C GLN A 79 -1.52 -15.50 5.70
N LEU A 80 -0.83 -14.39 5.50
CA LEU A 80 -0.20 -13.68 6.61
C LEU A 80 -1.33 -13.14 7.51
N PRO A 81 -1.30 -13.36 8.84
CA PRO A 81 -2.37 -12.87 9.68
C PRO A 81 -2.22 -11.35 9.87
N ASP A 82 -3.33 -10.61 9.85
CA ASP A 82 -3.35 -9.14 9.88
C ASP A 82 -2.54 -8.53 11.04
N ILE A 83 -2.47 -9.24 12.17
CA ILE A 83 -1.68 -8.84 13.33
C ILE A 83 -0.19 -8.64 13.01
N ALA A 84 0.35 -9.35 12.02
CA ALA A 84 1.74 -9.21 11.61
C ALA A 84 2.06 -7.80 11.06
N PHE A 85 1.07 -7.09 10.50
CA PHE A 85 1.27 -5.72 9.99
C PHE A 85 1.13 -4.64 11.06
N GLY A 86 0.40 -4.95 12.15
CA GLY A 86 0.11 -3.99 13.23
C GLY A 86 1.04 -4.06 14.44
N VAL A 87 1.99 -4.99 14.47
CA VAL A 87 2.99 -5.12 15.56
C VAL A 87 4.23 -4.27 15.30
N SER A 88 5.05 -4.05 16.33
CA SER A 88 6.31 -3.31 16.18
C SER A 88 7.25 -3.97 15.18
N GLU A 89 8.12 -3.17 14.57
CA GLU A 89 9.18 -3.61 13.66
C GLU A 89 10.00 -4.77 14.24
N GLU A 90 10.34 -4.71 15.53
CA GLU A 90 11.05 -5.79 16.23
C GLU A 90 10.31 -7.14 16.14
N LEU A 91 8.99 -7.13 16.32
CA LEU A 91 8.16 -8.34 16.25
C LEU A 91 7.96 -8.81 14.80
N GLN A 92 7.92 -7.87 13.84
CA GLN A 92 7.89 -8.19 12.40
C GLN A 92 9.18 -8.89 11.97
N LEU A 93 10.33 -8.35 12.36
CA LEU A 93 11.66 -8.95 12.12
C LEU A 93 11.78 -10.32 12.79
N ALA A 94 11.31 -10.48 14.03
CA ALA A 94 11.30 -11.79 14.70
C ALA A 94 10.40 -12.82 14.01
N PHE A 95 9.24 -12.40 13.49
CA PHE A 95 8.38 -13.25 12.67
C PHE A 95 9.10 -13.71 11.40
N LEU A 96 9.68 -12.75 10.65
CA LEU A 96 10.42 -13.03 9.41
C LEU A 96 11.64 -13.90 9.67
N ALA A 97 12.39 -13.67 10.74
CA ALA A 97 13.51 -14.52 11.16
C ALA A 97 13.07 -15.97 11.38
N GLY A 98 12.00 -16.19 12.15
CA GLY A 98 11.49 -17.53 12.38
C GLY A 98 10.94 -18.22 11.12
N TYR A 99 10.43 -17.45 10.16
CA TYR A 99 9.99 -18.00 8.86
C TYR A 99 11.20 -18.30 7.95
N PHE A 100 12.17 -17.39 7.89
CA PHE A 100 13.41 -17.54 7.12
C PHE A 100 14.27 -18.70 7.61
N LEU A 101 14.39 -18.91 8.91
CA LEU A 101 15.13 -20.08 9.42
C LEU A 101 14.45 -21.41 9.04
N ALA A 102 13.14 -21.39 8.76
CA ALA A 102 12.37 -22.59 8.44
C ALA A 102 12.29 -22.90 6.93
N GLU A 103 12.19 -21.88 6.07
CA GLU A 103 12.00 -22.02 4.60
C GLU A 103 12.96 -21.16 3.76
N GLY A 104 13.80 -20.36 4.41
CA GLY A 104 14.72 -19.46 3.74
C GLY A 104 15.94 -20.18 3.19
N THR A 105 16.56 -19.56 2.20
CA THR A 105 17.81 -20.02 1.59
C THR A 105 18.77 -18.86 1.40
N ILE A 106 20.07 -19.14 1.42
CA ILE A 106 21.14 -18.17 1.17
C ILE A 106 21.87 -18.59 -0.11
N GLY A 107 21.80 -17.76 -1.15
CA GLY A 107 22.40 -17.99 -2.47
C GLY A 107 23.72 -17.25 -2.68
N GLY A 108 24.57 -17.17 -1.64
CA GLY A 108 25.87 -16.49 -1.68
C GLY A 108 25.78 -14.97 -1.49
N ASN A 109 25.07 -14.26 -2.37
CA ASN A 109 24.88 -12.80 -2.34
C ASN A 109 23.43 -12.36 -2.17
N ASN A 110 22.54 -13.31 -1.87
CA ASN A 110 21.11 -13.06 -1.74
C ASN A 110 20.51 -13.96 -0.67
N ILE A 111 19.32 -13.58 -0.23
CA ILE A 111 18.44 -14.44 0.55
C ILE A 111 17.14 -14.64 -0.21
N SER A 112 16.58 -15.85 -0.11
CA SER A 112 15.30 -16.17 -0.73
C SER A 112 14.36 -16.85 0.26
N LEU A 113 13.08 -16.52 0.17
CA LEU A 113 11.98 -17.12 0.91
C LEU A 113 11.05 -17.85 -0.08
N THR A 114 10.59 -19.05 0.27
CA THR A 114 9.71 -19.84 -0.60
C THR A 114 8.39 -20.15 0.08
N THR A 115 7.29 -19.99 -0.66
CA THR A 115 5.93 -20.33 -0.21
C THR A 115 5.12 -20.97 -1.33
N ASN A 116 4.11 -21.77 -0.98
CA ASN A 116 3.19 -22.38 -1.94
C ASN A 116 1.83 -21.66 -1.99
N SER A 117 1.70 -20.54 -1.27
CA SER A 117 0.48 -19.72 -1.23
C SER A 117 0.74 -18.34 -1.83
N VAL A 118 -0.12 -17.94 -2.77
CA VAL A 118 -0.11 -16.60 -3.38
C VAL A 118 -0.41 -15.54 -2.32
N ASP A 119 -1.50 -15.72 -1.56
CA ASP A 119 -1.89 -14.78 -0.49
C ASP A 119 -0.78 -14.58 0.54
N PHE A 120 -0.02 -15.65 0.84
CA PHE A 120 1.12 -15.55 1.74
C PHE A 120 2.31 -14.82 1.11
N LYS A 121 2.58 -15.06 -0.18
CA LYS A 121 3.61 -14.36 -0.95
C LYS A 121 3.32 -12.86 -0.95
N GLU A 122 2.10 -12.45 -1.28
CA GLU A 122 1.70 -11.03 -1.28
C GLU A 122 1.80 -10.42 0.12
N GLY A 123 1.34 -11.12 1.16
CA GLY A 123 1.48 -10.64 2.53
C GLY A 123 2.94 -10.48 2.98
N LEU A 124 3.85 -11.35 2.54
CA LEU A 124 5.29 -11.20 2.79
C LEU A 124 5.88 -10.01 2.05
N LEU A 125 5.50 -9.80 0.78
CA LEU A 125 5.98 -8.65 0.00
C LEU A 125 5.54 -7.34 0.62
N TYR A 126 4.27 -7.25 1.05
CA TYR A 126 3.76 -6.08 1.76
C TYR A 126 4.51 -5.84 3.08
N LEU A 127 4.71 -6.89 3.88
CA LEU A 127 5.44 -6.77 5.15
C LEU A 127 6.90 -6.32 4.93
N LEU A 128 7.57 -6.85 3.90
CA LEU A 128 8.91 -6.43 3.52
C LEU A 128 8.93 -4.98 3.03
N GLY A 129 7.93 -4.57 2.25
CA GLY A 129 7.76 -3.18 1.80
C GLY A 129 7.57 -2.20 2.96
N GLN A 130 6.80 -2.56 3.99
CA GLN A 130 6.65 -1.78 5.23
C GLN A 130 7.98 -1.58 5.97
N LEU A 131 8.92 -2.52 5.80
CA LEU A 131 10.27 -2.48 6.36
C LEU A 131 11.29 -1.79 5.41
N GLY A 132 10.83 -1.20 4.30
CA GLY A 132 11.68 -0.58 3.29
C GLY A 132 12.52 -1.58 2.48
N ILE A 133 12.13 -2.85 2.46
CA ILE A 133 12.83 -3.92 1.75
C ILE A 133 12.18 -4.18 0.40
N LEU A 134 12.98 -4.07 -0.64
CA LEU A 134 12.65 -4.45 -2.01
C LEU A 134 13.06 -5.89 -2.28
N ALA A 135 12.05 -6.70 -2.60
CA ALA A 135 12.26 -8.07 -3.01
C ALA A 135 11.76 -8.30 -4.43
N ALA A 136 12.51 -9.11 -5.18
CA ALA A 136 12.08 -9.62 -6.47
C ALA A 136 11.26 -10.91 -6.28
N THR A 137 10.30 -11.16 -7.16
CA THR A 137 9.49 -12.36 -7.15
C THR A 137 9.80 -13.26 -8.35
N SER A 138 9.66 -14.57 -8.15
CA SER A 138 9.68 -15.55 -9.22
C SER A 138 8.58 -16.58 -8.97
N ASP A 139 7.74 -16.78 -9.99
CA ASP A 139 6.60 -17.67 -9.93
C ASP A 139 6.95 -19.02 -10.58
N GLY A 140 7.01 -20.07 -9.77
CA GLY A 140 7.15 -21.45 -10.23
C GLY A 140 5.79 -22.12 -10.47
N GLN A 141 5.80 -23.39 -10.91
CA GLN A 141 4.56 -24.16 -11.15
C GLN A 141 3.72 -24.39 -9.88
N SER A 142 4.35 -24.46 -8.71
CA SER A 142 3.69 -24.81 -7.45
C SER A 142 4.28 -24.08 -6.23
N SER A 143 5.19 -23.14 -6.46
CA SER A 143 5.92 -22.40 -5.43
C SER A 143 6.28 -21.01 -5.92
N TYR A 144 6.27 -20.05 -5.01
CA TYR A 144 6.64 -18.66 -5.22
C TYR A 144 7.89 -18.37 -4.42
N THR A 145 8.85 -17.70 -5.07
CA THR A 145 10.12 -17.35 -4.44
C THR A 145 10.23 -15.83 -4.35
N ILE A 146 10.53 -15.32 -3.17
CA ILE A 146 10.82 -13.92 -2.88
C ILE A 146 12.31 -13.80 -2.63
N THR A 147 13.04 -12.99 -3.41
CA THR A 147 14.50 -12.89 -3.35
C THR A 147 14.94 -11.46 -3.07
N ILE A 148 15.85 -11.29 -2.13
CA ILE A 148 16.44 -10.01 -1.74
C ILE A 148 17.93 -10.06 -2.05
N THR A 149 18.41 -9.08 -2.82
CA THR A 149 19.78 -9.05 -3.36
C THR A 149 20.57 -7.79 -2.98
N GLY A 150 19.92 -6.74 -2.48
CA GLY A 150 20.57 -5.46 -2.16
C GLY A 150 21.47 -5.55 -0.93
N GLN A 151 22.74 -5.13 -1.04
CA GLN A 151 23.72 -5.31 0.04
C GLN A 151 23.34 -4.59 1.33
N GLU A 152 22.84 -3.36 1.23
CA GLU A 152 22.34 -2.59 2.38
C GLU A 152 21.07 -3.22 2.99
N GLN A 153 20.15 -3.71 2.15
CA GLN A 153 18.96 -4.43 2.62
C GLN A 153 19.34 -5.71 3.36
N ILE A 154 20.27 -6.50 2.81
CA ILE A 154 20.82 -7.69 3.47
C ILE A 154 21.50 -7.31 4.79
N GLU A 155 22.23 -6.21 4.84
CA GLU A 155 22.85 -5.72 6.08
C GLU A 155 21.79 -5.35 7.14
N ASN A 156 20.73 -4.65 6.75
CA ASN A 156 19.60 -4.29 7.63
C ASN A 156 18.84 -5.51 8.12
N LEU A 157 18.74 -6.55 7.29
CA LEU A 157 18.07 -7.81 7.63
C LEU A 157 18.97 -8.80 8.39
N ARG A 158 20.12 -8.37 8.93
CA ARG A 158 21.06 -9.27 9.63
C ARG A 158 20.39 -10.13 10.70
N GLN A 159 19.42 -9.59 11.43
CA GLN A 159 18.70 -10.34 12.47
C GLN A 159 17.92 -11.55 11.92
N ILE A 160 17.50 -11.51 10.66
CA ILE A 160 16.72 -12.57 10.00
C ILE A 160 17.60 -13.76 9.62
N TRP A 161 18.75 -13.50 8.98
CA TRP A 161 19.54 -14.55 8.34
C TRP A 161 20.77 -14.99 9.14
N GLN A 162 21.19 -14.26 10.18
CA GLN A 162 22.43 -14.57 10.91
C GLN A 162 22.45 -15.96 11.56
N GLY A 163 21.28 -16.51 11.91
CA GLY A 163 21.14 -17.84 12.51
C GLY A 163 21.13 -18.99 11.51
N HIS A 164 21.14 -18.69 10.21
CA HIS A 164 21.11 -19.70 9.15
C HIS A 164 22.50 -20.35 8.96
N GLU A 165 22.56 -21.65 8.65
CA GLU A 165 23.82 -22.41 8.49
C GLU A 165 24.80 -21.77 7.49
N ASN A 166 24.26 -21.18 6.42
CA ASN A 166 25.00 -20.53 5.36
C ASN A 166 25.23 -19.02 5.58
N ALA A 167 24.95 -18.48 6.77
CA ALA A 167 25.12 -17.05 7.08
C ALA A 167 26.55 -16.53 6.83
N HIS A 168 27.55 -17.41 6.97
CA HIS A 168 28.95 -17.10 6.69
C HIS A 168 29.19 -16.60 5.25
N GLN A 169 28.38 -17.05 4.29
CA GLN A 169 28.48 -16.61 2.89
C GLN A 169 28.11 -15.14 2.74
N LEU A 170 26.99 -14.72 3.34
CA LEU A 170 26.55 -13.33 3.34
C LEU A 170 27.51 -12.44 4.12
N GLN A 171 28.04 -12.91 5.26
CA GLN A 171 29.04 -12.16 6.02
C GLN A 171 30.29 -11.87 5.18
N ALA A 172 30.78 -12.89 4.46
CA ALA A 172 31.92 -12.73 3.57
C ALA A 172 31.62 -11.76 2.41
N TRP A 173 30.42 -11.84 1.84
CA TRP A 173 29.99 -10.94 0.76
C TRP A 173 29.80 -9.50 1.24
N LEU A 174 29.16 -9.28 2.40
CA LEU A 174 28.96 -7.96 3.01
C LEU A 174 30.28 -7.27 3.35
N ALA A 175 31.34 -8.03 3.65
CA ALA A 175 32.68 -7.50 3.89
C ALA A 175 33.42 -7.04 2.61
N SER A 176 32.88 -7.32 1.42
CA SER A 176 33.44 -6.86 0.15
C SER A 176 33.40 -5.33 0.04
N PRO A 177 34.48 -4.68 -0.43
CA PRO A 177 34.53 -3.21 -0.55
C PRO A 177 33.63 -2.66 -1.67
N HIS A 178 33.17 -3.50 -2.58
CA HIS A 178 32.34 -3.07 -3.70
C HIS A 178 30.86 -3.11 -3.29
N ARG A 179 30.26 -1.93 -3.08
CA ARG A 179 28.81 -1.80 -2.88
C ARG A 179 28.14 -1.40 -4.18
N GLN A 180 27.21 -2.23 -4.65
CA GLN A 180 26.34 -1.88 -5.76
C GLN A 180 25.33 -0.85 -5.26
N VAL A 181 25.18 0.25 -6.00
CA VAL A 181 24.18 1.28 -5.70
C VAL A 181 22.80 0.67 -5.95
N GLN A 182 21.86 0.92 -5.05
CA GLN A 182 20.49 0.44 -5.21
C GLN A 182 19.82 1.17 -6.37
N ASP A 183 19.04 0.44 -7.18
CA ASP A 183 18.39 0.95 -8.37
C ASP A 183 17.03 1.60 -8.04
N TYR A 184 17.05 2.47 -7.04
CA TYR A 184 15.91 3.29 -6.63
C TYR A 184 16.40 4.56 -5.95
N VAL A 185 15.53 5.57 -5.94
CA VAL A 185 15.76 6.82 -5.21
C VAL A 185 14.82 6.86 -4.01
N PRO A 186 15.33 6.92 -2.76
CA PRO A 186 14.47 7.12 -1.60
C PRO A 186 13.91 8.54 -1.64
N ILE A 187 12.58 8.65 -1.55
CA ILE A 187 11.86 9.93 -1.53
C ILE A 187 11.59 10.34 -0.07
N SER A 188 11.23 9.39 0.78
CA SER A 188 11.05 9.51 2.23
C SER A 188 11.39 8.20 2.93
N GLU A 189 11.15 8.09 4.25
CA GLU A 189 11.35 6.84 5.01
C GLU A 189 10.46 5.69 4.50
N ASP A 190 9.32 6.01 3.88
CA ASP A 190 8.27 5.08 3.47
C ASP A 190 8.00 5.08 1.94
N LEU A 191 8.65 5.95 1.17
CA LEU A 191 8.43 6.08 -0.28
C LEU A 191 9.72 5.98 -1.08
N MET A 192 9.63 5.29 -2.20
CA MET A 192 10.72 5.14 -3.16
C MET A 192 10.26 5.40 -4.59
N GLY A 193 11.15 5.95 -5.40
CA GLY A 193 10.97 6.08 -6.85
C GLY A 193 11.78 5.00 -7.57
N LEU A 194 11.11 4.25 -8.45
CA LEU A 194 11.73 3.29 -9.37
C LEU A 194 11.89 3.93 -10.77
N GLU A 195 12.94 3.55 -11.50
CA GLU A 195 13.12 3.98 -12.89
C GLU A 195 12.08 3.31 -13.81
N VAL A 196 11.52 4.07 -14.74
CA VAL A 196 10.62 3.52 -15.77
C VAL A 196 11.47 2.78 -16.81
N ILE A 197 11.42 1.45 -16.78
CA ILE A 197 12.24 0.58 -17.63
C ILE A 197 11.72 0.54 -19.08
N GLU A 198 10.40 0.55 -19.26
CA GLU A 198 9.77 0.46 -20.58
C GLU A 198 8.39 1.13 -20.56
N ALA A 199 8.02 1.77 -21.66
CA ALA A 199 6.67 2.27 -21.91
C ALA A 199 6.17 1.65 -23.22
N LEU A 200 5.19 0.75 -23.11
CA LEU A 200 4.58 0.06 -24.25
C LEU A 200 3.19 0.63 -24.53
N GLU A 201 2.96 1.00 -25.78
CA GLU A 201 1.63 1.34 -26.26
C GLU A 201 0.85 0.03 -26.53
N ILE A 202 -0.28 -0.15 -25.85
CA ILE A 202 -1.15 -1.32 -26.02
C ILE A 202 -2.43 -0.94 -26.74
N GLU A 203 -2.90 -1.84 -27.60
CA GLU A 203 -4.20 -1.69 -28.25
C GLU A 203 -5.33 -1.82 -27.20
N PRO A 204 -6.37 -0.97 -27.24
CA PRO A 204 -7.45 -1.01 -26.26
C PRO A 204 -8.15 -2.37 -26.24
N VAL A 205 -8.24 -3.00 -25.07
CA VAL A 205 -8.82 -4.36 -24.90
C VAL A 205 -10.32 -4.35 -24.61
N GLY A 206 -10.96 -3.18 -24.55
CA GLY A 206 -12.40 -3.02 -24.28
C GLY A 206 -12.88 -1.57 -24.34
N GLU A 207 -14.18 -1.38 -24.14
CA GLU A 207 -14.85 -0.05 -24.18
C GLU A 207 -14.60 0.80 -22.92
N TYR A 208 -14.23 0.15 -21.81
CA TYR A 208 -13.86 0.78 -20.54
C TYR A 208 -12.52 0.21 -20.09
N VAL A 209 -11.46 1.03 -20.07
CA VAL A 209 -10.11 0.64 -19.63
C VAL A 209 -9.77 1.41 -18.36
N TYR A 210 -9.25 0.71 -17.35
CA TYR A 210 -8.74 1.32 -16.11
C TYR A 210 -7.28 1.68 -16.27
N ASP A 211 -6.94 2.85 -15.74
CA ASP A 211 -5.80 3.65 -16.13
C ASP A 211 -4.47 3.29 -15.46
N PHE A 212 -4.51 2.62 -14.31
CA PHE A 212 -3.41 1.80 -13.79
C PHE A 212 -4.05 0.65 -13.01
N SER A 213 -3.56 -0.57 -13.21
CA SER A 213 -3.79 -1.66 -12.27
C SER A 213 -2.44 -2.27 -11.93
N VAL A 214 -2.05 -2.21 -10.66
CA VAL A 214 -1.12 -3.21 -10.13
C VAL A 214 -1.98 -4.46 -9.93
N GLN A 215 -1.55 -5.59 -10.46
CA GLN A 215 -2.29 -6.83 -10.25
C GLN A 215 -2.39 -7.04 -8.74
N ASP A 216 -3.63 -7.14 -8.23
CA ASP A 216 -4.00 -7.38 -6.82
C ASP A 216 -4.04 -6.18 -5.83
N ASP A 217 -3.78 -4.93 -6.24
CA ASP A 217 -3.93 -3.74 -5.40
C ASP A 217 -4.79 -2.62 -6.03
N GLU A 218 -5.63 -1.96 -5.21
CA GLU A 218 -6.32 -0.72 -5.59
C GLU A 218 -5.37 0.49 -5.45
N ASN A 219 -4.63 0.81 -6.51
CA ASN A 219 -3.87 2.07 -6.62
C ASN A 219 -4.42 2.93 -7.75
N PHE A 220 -4.98 4.10 -7.40
CA PHE A 220 -5.44 5.12 -8.36
C PHE A 220 -4.32 6.09 -8.71
N VAL A 221 -3.87 6.17 -9.98
CA VAL A 221 -3.49 7.41 -10.70
C VAL A 221 -3.51 7.20 -12.25
N CYS A 222 -4.67 7.36 -12.88
CA CYS A 222 -4.94 8.16 -14.10
C CYS A 222 -4.54 7.84 -15.56
N GLY A 223 -5.45 8.33 -16.42
CA GLY A 223 -5.53 8.59 -17.87
C GLY A 223 -4.60 7.94 -18.89
N THR A 224 -5.21 7.31 -19.92
CA THR A 224 -4.60 7.04 -21.23
C THR A 224 -3.96 8.32 -21.76
N GLY A 225 -2.62 8.33 -21.79
CA GLY A 225 -1.80 9.45 -22.25
C GLY A 225 -0.92 10.16 -21.20
N GLY A 226 -0.78 9.63 -19.98
CA GLY A 226 0.14 10.21 -18.97
C GLY A 226 -0.43 11.42 -18.24
N LEU A 227 -1.76 11.51 -18.13
CA LEU A 227 -2.46 12.59 -17.48
C LEU A 227 -2.64 12.27 -16.00
N CYS A 228 -1.95 12.95 -15.08
CA CYS A 228 -2.18 12.79 -13.64
C CYS A 228 -3.38 13.66 -13.20
N CYS A 229 -4.53 13.03 -13.00
CA CYS A 229 -5.77 13.65 -12.56
C CYS A 229 -6.24 13.12 -11.19
N HIS A 230 -6.12 13.92 -10.14
CA HIS A 230 -6.66 13.56 -8.84
C HIS A 230 -8.09 14.06 -8.66
N ASN A 231 -9.01 13.15 -8.31
CA ASN A 231 -10.37 13.47 -7.95
C ASN A 231 -10.42 13.62 -6.43
N THR A 232 -10.47 14.85 -5.94
CA THR A 232 -10.65 15.14 -4.51
C THR A 232 -12.12 15.39 -4.22
N ASP A 233 -12.52 15.10 -2.98
CA ASP A 233 -13.79 15.58 -2.44
C ASP A 233 -13.95 17.10 -2.66
N ALA A 234 -15.18 17.53 -2.86
CA ALA A 234 -15.50 18.93 -3.15
C ALA A 234 -15.54 19.81 -1.88
N ASP A 235 -15.08 19.27 -0.75
CA ASP A 235 -15.08 19.93 0.55
C ASP A 235 -13.69 20.46 0.94
N VAL A 236 -13.58 20.94 2.17
CA VAL A 236 -12.36 21.53 2.72
C VAL A 236 -11.23 20.52 2.88
N ASP A 237 -11.56 19.25 3.12
CA ASP A 237 -10.59 18.17 3.30
C ASP A 237 -10.02 17.74 1.94
N GLY A 238 -10.87 17.66 0.92
CA GLY A 238 -10.43 17.50 -0.46
C GLY A 238 -9.53 18.64 -0.94
N ALA A 239 -9.83 19.90 -0.56
CA ALA A 239 -8.95 21.03 -0.83
C ALA A 239 -7.57 20.93 -0.14
N HIS A 240 -7.54 20.38 1.08
CA HIS A 240 -6.30 20.14 1.81
C HIS A 240 -5.44 19.06 1.13
N ILE A 241 -6.02 17.91 0.79
CA ILE A 241 -5.34 16.81 0.07
C ILE A 241 -4.79 17.31 -1.28
N ARG A 242 -5.60 18.06 -2.02
CA ARG A 242 -5.18 18.68 -3.29
C ARG A 242 -3.93 19.54 -3.11
N THR A 243 -3.90 20.38 -2.07
CA THR A 243 -2.75 21.26 -1.81
C THR A 243 -1.50 20.47 -1.45
N LEU A 244 -1.63 19.38 -0.67
CA LEU A 244 -0.52 18.47 -0.34
C LEU A 244 0.06 17.82 -1.59
N LEU A 245 -0.78 17.27 -2.47
CA LEU A 245 -0.35 16.62 -3.71
C LEU A 245 0.28 17.61 -4.69
N LEU A 246 -0.30 18.80 -4.85
CA LEU A 246 0.31 19.85 -5.68
C LEU A 246 1.67 20.27 -5.14
N THR A 247 1.83 20.32 -3.81
CA THR A 247 3.13 20.59 -3.18
C THR A 247 4.12 19.47 -3.51
N PHE A 248 3.70 18.20 -3.41
CA PHE A 248 4.53 17.06 -3.79
C PHE A 248 4.97 17.13 -5.25
N PHE A 249 4.02 17.32 -6.19
CA PHE A 249 4.34 17.41 -7.62
C PHE A 249 5.25 18.61 -7.92
N TYR A 250 4.98 19.78 -7.32
CA TYR A 250 5.82 20.96 -7.50
C TYR A 250 7.25 20.76 -6.98
N ARG A 251 7.41 20.09 -5.82
CA ARG A 251 8.71 19.91 -5.15
C ARG A 251 9.54 18.77 -5.72
N TYR A 252 8.91 17.66 -6.06
CA TYR A 252 9.60 16.41 -6.38
C TYR A 252 9.42 15.95 -7.83
N GLN A 253 8.33 16.37 -8.49
CA GLN A 253 8.00 15.94 -9.86
C GLN A 253 7.64 17.13 -10.76
N ARG A 254 8.44 18.19 -10.66
CA ARG A 254 8.16 19.48 -11.31
C ARG A 254 7.96 19.36 -12.83
N ALA A 255 8.69 18.45 -13.46
CA ALA A 255 8.59 18.18 -14.90
C ALA A 255 7.16 17.82 -15.32
N LEU A 256 6.38 17.12 -14.48
CA LEU A 256 4.98 16.79 -14.79
C LEU A 256 4.09 18.04 -14.80
N VAL A 257 4.37 19.00 -13.92
CA VAL A 257 3.65 20.28 -13.87
C VAL A 257 4.05 21.14 -15.07
N ASP A 258 5.35 21.28 -15.33
CA ASP A 258 5.89 22.11 -16.41
C ASP A 258 5.46 21.61 -17.81
N GLN A 259 5.33 20.29 -17.98
CA GLN A 259 4.86 19.67 -19.22
C GLN A 259 3.32 19.61 -19.32
N GLY A 260 2.60 20.11 -18.31
CA GLY A 260 1.14 20.24 -18.34
C GLY A 260 0.39 18.92 -18.17
N TYR A 261 0.97 17.95 -17.47
CA TYR A 261 0.37 16.63 -17.24
C TYR A 261 -0.50 16.55 -15.97
N ILE A 262 -0.49 17.58 -15.11
CA ILE A 262 -1.26 17.60 -13.87
C ILE A 262 -2.63 18.26 -14.08
N TYR A 263 -3.68 17.56 -13.71
CA TYR A 263 -5.08 17.99 -13.81
C TYR A 263 -5.83 17.74 -12.51
N ILE A 264 -6.89 18.51 -12.29
CA ILE A 264 -7.80 18.37 -11.15
C ILE A 264 -9.18 18.07 -11.71
N ALA A 265 -9.75 16.93 -11.33
CA ALA A 265 -11.14 16.62 -11.66
C ALA A 265 -12.07 17.52 -10.84
N CYS A 266 -13.15 17.99 -11.48
CA CYS A 266 -14.14 18.85 -10.85
C CYS A 266 -15.44 18.06 -10.67
N PRO A 267 -15.67 17.42 -9.51
CA PRO A 267 -16.94 16.79 -9.21
C PRO A 267 -18.08 17.81 -9.04
N PRO A 268 -19.34 17.41 -9.30
CA PRO A 268 -20.48 18.27 -9.06
C PRO A 268 -20.73 18.45 -7.56
N LEU A 269 -21.12 19.66 -7.17
CA LEU A 269 -21.52 19.98 -5.79
C LEU A 269 -22.95 19.52 -5.48
N TYR A 270 -23.82 19.56 -6.48
CA TYR A 270 -25.24 19.28 -6.33
C TYR A 270 -25.77 18.36 -7.41
N LYS A 271 -26.72 17.53 -7.02
CA LYS A 271 -27.65 16.85 -7.91
C LYS A 271 -29.06 17.35 -7.62
N VAL A 272 -29.72 17.86 -8.65
CA VAL A 272 -31.09 18.34 -8.58
C VAL A 272 -31.98 17.40 -9.37
N GLU A 273 -32.95 16.79 -8.70
CA GLU A 273 -33.91 15.88 -9.31
C GLU A 273 -35.28 16.53 -9.44
N ARG A 274 -35.86 16.45 -10.64
CA ARG A 274 -37.21 16.94 -10.92
C ARG A 274 -37.94 15.95 -11.80
N GLY A 275 -38.91 15.23 -11.22
CA GLY A 275 -39.68 14.21 -11.91
C GLY A 275 -38.78 13.06 -12.36
N ARG A 276 -38.54 12.95 -13.68
CA ARG A 276 -37.65 11.93 -14.28
C ARG A 276 -36.27 12.48 -14.66
N ASN A 277 -36.08 13.80 -14.58
CA ASN A 277 -34.85 14.45 -14.97
C ASN A 277 -33.95 14.66 -13.75
N HIS A 278 -32.64 14.57 -13.98
CA HIS A 278 -31.61 14.91 -13.01
C HIS A 278 -30.64 15.90 -13.65
N TYR A 279 -30.13 16.82 -12.83
CA TYR A 279 -29.22 17.88 -13.25
C TYR A 279 -28.05 17.91 -12.26
N TYR A 280 -26.83 17.99 -12.76
CA TYR A 280 -25.64 18.18 -11.93
C TYR A 280 -25.21 19.65 -11.99
N CYS A 281 -24.96 20.25 -10.82
CA CYS A 281 -24.48 21.63 -10.72
C CYS A 281 -23.12 21.63 -10.01
N TYR A 282 -22.18 22.36 -10.56
CA TYR A 282 -20.79 22.47 -10.09
C TYR A 282 -20.56 23.72 -9.25
N SER A 283 -21.55 24.62 -9.16
CA SER A 283 -21.49 25.80 -8.32
C SER A 283 -22.85 26.19 -7.73
N ASP A 284 -22.83 26.95 -6.65
CA ASP A 284 -24.03 27.57 -6.09
C ASP A 284 -24.73 28.49 -7.12
N ARG A 285 -23.95 29.12 -8.00
CA ARG A 285 -24.48 29.97 -9.07
C ARG A 285 -25.28 29.16 -10.09
N GLU A 286 -24.75 28.01 -10.51
CA GLU A 286 -25.46 27.10 -11.43
C GLU A 286 -26.74 26.58 -10.80
N LEU A 287 -26.70 26.16 -9.54
CA LEU A 287 -27.87 25.71 -8.80
C LEU A 287 -28.96 26.80 -8.77
N ASN A 288 -28.59 28.03 -8.40
CA ASN A 288 -29.52 29.16 -8.33
C ASN A 288 -30.09 29.51 -9.71
N ASN A 289 -29.26 29.51 -10.75
CA ASN A 289 -29.71 29.77 -12.11
C ASN A 289 -30.71 28.71 -12.59
N LEU A 290 -30.41 27.43 -12.36
CA LEU A 290 -31.29 26.31 -12.72
C LEU A 290 -32.66 26.45 -12.04
N ILE A 291 -32.67 26.74 -10.73
CA ILE A 291 -33.91 26.89 -9.95
C ILE A 291 -34.70 28.14 -10.39
N GLN A 292 -34.03 29.26 -10.63
CA GLN A 292 -34.72 30.55 -10.88
C GLN A 292 -35.19 30.71 -12.32
N HIS A 293 -34.46 30.17 -13.29
CA HIS A 293 -34.69 30.46 -14.72
C HIS A 293 -35.23 29.26 -15.50
N GLU A 294 -34.86 28.04 -15.14
CA GLU A 294 -35.33 26.85 -15.87
C GLU A 294 -36.55 26.19 -15.23
N PHE A 295 -36.72 26.33 -13.92
CA PHE A 295 -37.83 25.73 -13.20
C PHE A 295 -38.99 26.72 -13.05
N PRO A 296 -40.25 26.30 -13.31
CA PRO A 296 -41.43 27.09 -12.98
C PRO A 296 -41.45 27.45 -11.50
N SER A 297 -42.02 28.61 -11.16
CA SER A 297 -42.04 29.15 -9.78
C SER A 297 -42.64 28.20 -8.72
N ASN A 298 -43.46 27.22 -9.13
CA ASN A 298 -44.08 26.23 -8.25
C ASN A 298 -43.56 24.79 -8.48
N ALA A 299 -42.37 24.64 -9.07
CA ALA A 299 -41.79 23.33 -9.32
C ALA A 299 -41.39 22.62 -8.02
N SER A 300 -41.78 21.35 -7.88
CA SER A 300 -41.23 20.46 -6.86
C SER A 300 -39.96 19.79 -7.38
N TYR A 301 -38.88 19.89 -6.62
CA TYR A 301 -37.57 19.31 -6.91
C TYR A 301 -36.88 18.87 -5.62
N THR A 302 -35.96 17.92 -5.73
CA THR A 302 -35.13 17.45 -4.63
C THR A 302 -33.68 17.85 -4.91
N ILE A 303 -33.00 18.44 -3.92
CA ILE A 303 -31.57 18.77 -4.02
C ILE A 303 -30.80 17.81 -3.11
N GLN A 304 -29.82 17.13 -3.69
CA GLN A 304 -28.78 16.40 -2.98
C GLN A 304 -27.49 17.18 -3.13
N ARG A 305 -26.80 17.44 -2.01
CA ARG A 305 -25.45 18.01 -2.01
C ARG A 305 -24.46 16.89 -1.79
N PHE A 306 -23.43 16.81 -2.62
CA PHE A 306 -22.31 15.89 -2.43
C PHE A 306 -21.28 16.56 -1.53
N LYS A 307 -20.84 15.86 -0.48
CA LYS A 307 -19.73 16.30 0.36
C LYS A 307 -18.43 15.60 -0.03
N GLY A 308 -18.53 14.32 -0.36
CA GLY A 308 -17.43 13.52 -0.86
C GLY A 308 -17.83 12.56 -1.96
N LEU A 309 -16.84 12.07 -2.68
CA LEU A 309 -16.99 11.18 -3.83
C LEU A 309 -17.61 9.84 -3.44
N GLY A 310 -17.39 9.38 -2.19
CA GLY A 310 -17.98 8.15 -1.65
C GLY A 310 -19.50 8.20 -1.47
N GLU A 311 -20.13 9.39 -1.58
CA GLU A 311 -21.58 9.55 -1.56
C GLU A 311 -22.21 9.38 -2.96
N MET A 312 -21.38 9.24 -4.01
CA MET A 312 -21.83 9.08 -5.40
C MET A 312 -21.93 7.61 -5.77
N MET A 313 -23.00 7.25 -6.48
CA MET A 313 -23.08 5.92 -7.08
C MET A 313 -22.07 5.80 -8.23
N PRO A 314 -21.51 4.61 -8.52
CA PRO A 314 -20.47 4.43 -9.55
C PRO A 314 -20.82 5.02 -10.92
N VAL A 315 -22.08 4.85 -11.37
CA VAL A 315 -22.56 5.41 -12.64
C VAL A 315 -22.55 6.94 -12.63
N GLN A 316 -22.92 7.56 -11.51
CA GLN A 316 -22.92 9.02 -11.36
C GLN A 316 -21.49 9.56 -11.39
N LEU A 317 -20.57 8.89 -10.72
CA LEU A 317 -19.16 9.25 -10.71
C LEU A 317 -18.58 9.18 -12.13
N TRP A 318 -18.87 8.10 -12.87
CA TRP A 318 -18.44 7.95 -14.26
C TRP A 318 -18.96 9.07 -15.16
N GLU A 319 -20.28 9.29 -15.17
CA GLU A 319 -20.93 10.27 -16.04
C GLU A 319 -20.49 11.72 -15.79
N THR A 320 -20.09 12.04 -14.57
CA THR A 320 -19.77 13.41 -14.17
C THR A 320 -18.28 13.71 -14.15
N THR A 321 -17.45 12.79 -13.65
CA THR A 321 -16.04 13.08 -13.36
C THR A 321 -15.04 12.28 -14.19
N MET A 322 -15.41 11.11 -14.70
CA MET A 322 -14.45 10.21 -15.34
C MET A 322 -14.62 10.11 -16.85
N ASN A 323 -15.85 10.19 -17.36
CA ASN A 323 -16.16 10.05 -18.79
C ASN A 323 -15.50 11.18 -19.61
N PRO A 324 -14.58 10.86 -20.55
CA PRO A 324 -13.88 11.88 -21.35
C PRO A 324 -14.80 12.82 -22.16
N ALA A 325 -16.01 12.37 -22.50
CA ALA A 325 -16.97 13.17 -23.26
C ALA A 325 -17.69 14.23 -22.42
N THR A 326 -17.78 14.03 -21.10
CA THR A 326 -18.61 14.87 -20.20
C THR A 326 -17.86 15.45 -19.01
N ARG A 327 -16.67 14.91 -18.68
CA ARG A 327 -15.87 15.36 -17.54
C ARG A 327 -15.34 16.77 -17.73
N THR A 328 -15.22 17.50 -16.61
CA THR A 328 -14.52 18.78 -16.55
C THR A 328 -13.23 18.62 -15.75
N LEU A 329 -12.11 18.97 -16.37
CA LEU A 329 -10.78 18.92 -15.76
C LEU A 329 -10.15 20.32 -15.80
N LYS A 330 -9.50 20.71 -14.70
CA LYS A 330 -8.66 21.92 -14.64
C LYS A 330 -7.21 21.52 -14.78
N ARG A 331 -6.52 22.05 -15.79
CA ARG A 331 -5.07 21.85 -15.95
C ARG A 331 -4.31 22.76 -15.00
N VAL A 332 -3.29 22.23 -14.34
CA VAL A 332 -2.41 22.98 -13.44
C VAL A 332 -1.25 23.56 -14.25
N GLU A 333 -1.00 24.86 -14.08
CA GLU A 333 0.07 25.59 -14.75
C GLU A 333 0.86 26.43 -13.74
N ILE A 334 2.14 26.70 -14.04
CA ILE A 334 2.99 27.59 -13.24
C ILE A 334 3.21 28.87 -14.05
N GLU A 335 2.50 29.94 -13.69
CA GLU A 335 2.69 31.25 -14.31
C GLU A 335 3.97 31.94 -13.83
N ASP A 336 4.18 31.99 -12.51
CA ASP A 336 5.37 32.54 -11.88
C ASP A 336 5.96 31.52 -10.89
N ALA A 337 7.10 30.97 -11.27
CA ALA A 337 7.84 30.00 -10.48
C ALA A 337 8.30 30.54 -9.11
N ALA A 338 8.70 31.81 -9.05
CA ALA A 338 9.21 32.42 -7.81
C ALA A 338 8.07 32.76 -6.85
N GLU A 339 6.94 33.21 -7.39
CA GLU A 339 5.71 33.41 -6.62
C GLU A 339 5.20 32.09 -6.04
N ALA A 340 5.10 31.05 -6.88
CA ALA A 340 4.64 29.72 -6.46
C ALA A 340 5.53 29.14 -5.35
N ASP A 341 6.86 29.22 -5.50
CA ASP A 341 7.80 28.74 -4.48
C ASP A 341 7.63 29.47 -3.15
N ARG A 342 7.43 30.79 -3.20
CA ARG A 342 7.19 31.60 -2.01
C ARG A 342 5.90 31.18 -1.31
N ILE A 343 4.80 31.03 -2.06
CA ILE A 343 3.50 30.63 -1.51
C ILE A 343 3.58 29.22 -0.89
N PHE A 344 4.19 28.25 -1.58
CA PHE A 344 4.38 26.90 -1.02
C PHE A 344 5.22 26.92 0.25
N THR A 345 6.28 27.74 0.31
CA THR A 345 7.13 27.87 1.49
C THR A 345 6.37 28.48 2.67
N VAL A 346 5.52 29.48 2.44
CA VAL A 346 4.70 30.11 3.49
C VAL A 346 3.61 29.17 3.99
N LEU A 347 2.91 28.47 3.08
CA LEU A 347 1.76 27.64 3.42
C LEU A 347 2.15 26.26 3.95
N MET A 348 3.21 25.65 3.41
CA MET A 348 3.59 24.26 3.71
C MET A 348 4.91 24.15 4.48
N GLY A 349 5.63 25.25 4.68
CA GLY A 349 6.85 25.26 5.48
C GLY A 349 6.60 25.10 6.98
N ASP A 350 7.65 24.70 7.69
CA ASP A 350 7.71 24.37 9.12
C ASP A 350 7.54 25.59 10.06
N ARG A 351 7.62 26.81 9.51
CA ARG A 351 7.45 28.06 10.28
C ARG A 351 5.97 28.45 10.41
N VAL A 352 5.46 28.42 11.64
CA VAL A 352 4.07 28.76 11.96
C VAL A 352 3.76 30.25 11.79
N ALA A 353 4.68 31.15 12.18
CA ALA A 353 4.41 32.58 12.22
C ALA A 353 4.11 33.21 10.83
N PRO A 354 4.89 32.94 9.76
CA PRO A 354 4.58 33.45 8.41
C PRO A 354 3.24 32.94 7.87
N ARG A 355 2.92 31.66 8.12
CA ARG A 355 1.65 31.06 7.71
C ARG A 355 0.46 31.75 8.39
N ARG A 356 0.59 32.02 9.70
CA ARG A 356 -0.44 32.70 10.48
C ARG A 356 -0.68 34.13 9.96
N GLU A 357 0.40 34.89 9.74
CA GLU A 357 0.31 36.25 9.20
C GLU A 357 -0.35 36.28 7.82
N PHE A 358 -0.04 35.31 6.97
CA PHE A 358 -0.67 35.15 5.66
C PHE A 358 -2.19 34.93 5.80
N ILE A 359 -2.62 33.98 6.65
CA ILE A 359 -4.05 33.69 6.86
C ILE A 359 -4.78 34.91 7.43
N GLU A 360 -4.20 35.61 8.42
CA GLU A 360 -4.81 36.80 9.02
C GLU A 360 -4.93 37.96 8.00
N THR A 361 -3.96 38.10 7.10
CA THR A 361 -3.93 39.18 6.10
C THR A 361 -4.91 38.96 4.95
N TYR A 362 -5.01 37.72 4.45
CA TYR A 362 -5.78 37.40 3.24
C TYR A 362 -7.14 36.76 3.54
N GLY A 363 -7.30 36.06 4.66
CA GLY A 363 -8.51 35.29 4.98
C GLY A 363 -9.79 36.13 5.03
N SER A 364 -9.73 37.37 5.52
CA SER A 364 -10.89 38.27 5.57
C SER A 364 -11.22 38.97 4.25
N ARG A 365 -10.30 38.92 3.27
CA ARG A 365 -10.45 39.55 1.95
C ARG A 365 -10.89 38.56 0.88
N LEU A 366 -10.98 37.29 1.25
CA LEU A 366 -11.24 36.17 0.37
C LEU A 366 -12.74 35.99 0.16
N ASN A 367 -13.19 36.19 -1.07
CA ASN A 367 -14.55 35.87 -1.46
C ASN A 367 -14.59 34.41 -1.91
N LEU A 368 -15.26 33.55 -1.14
CA LEU A 368 -15.38 32.12 -1.47
C LEU A 368 -16.07 31.88 -2.82
N ALA A 369 -16.88 32.83 -3.31
CA ALA A 369 -17.51 32.76 -4.62
C ALA A 369 -16.57 33.06 -5.79
N GLU A 370 -15.38 33.60 -5.52
CA GLU A 370 -14.31 33.85 -6.51
C GLU A 370 -13.23 32.76 -6.47
N LEU A 371 -13.32 31.83 -5.52
CA LEU A 371 -12.45 30.67 -5.48
C LEU A 371 -13.05 29.52 -6.27
N ASP A 372 -12.16 28.85 -6.99
CA ASP A 372 -12.40 27.63 -7.76
C ASP A 372 -12.64 26.41 -6.83
N ILE A 373 -13.71 26.46 -6.03
CA ILE A 373 -14.24 25.30 -5.29
C ILE A 373 -15.17 24.52 -6.22
#